data_AF-A0A847V6T1-F1
#
_entry.id   AF-A0A847V6T1-F1
#
_cell.length_a   1.000
_cell.length_b   1.000
_cell.length_c   1.000
_cell.angle_alpha   90.00
_cell.angle_beta   90.00
_cell.angle_gamma   90.00
#
_symmetry.space_group_name_H-M   'P 1'
#
loop_
_entity.id
_entity.type
_entity.pdbx_description
1 polymer ?
#
loop_
_entity_poly.entity_id
_entity_poly.type
_entity_poly.pdbx_seq_one_letter_code
_entity_poly.pdbx_strand_id
1 'polypeptide(L)'
;MASRPDRIGREFLARTRAEFMTPSDQMLGLPQPLLELPCGEGAVHPLPDPSGFEVPPLDLWEAIVRRESVREYADEPIAPEELSYLLFATQGVRAVVGGEYTLRTVPSAGARHALETYLLARRVDGFAPGLYRYLALRHRLEEVDLDPGISERVLAACYGQAFLRQAAVIFVWTAVPYRMTWRYGERGYRYLFLDAGHACQNLYLAAAPISCGVCAVGAYDDEAMDRALGIDRSDQFPIYVAALGRRRPSRRG
;
A
#
# COMPACT_ATOMS: atom_id res chain seq x y z
N MET A 1 -36.65 9.51 14.95
CA MET A 1 -35.75 10.23 14.02
C MET A 1 -34.44 9.48 13.98
N ALA A 2 -34.11 8.80 12.87
CA ALA A 2 -32.81 8.15 12.71
C ALA A 2 -31.71 9.23 12.67
N SER A 3 -30.69 9.11 13.51
CA SER A 3 -29.53 10.03 13.50
C SER A 3 -28.86 9.99 12.14
N ARG A 4 -28.51 11.15 11.57
CA ARG A 4 -27.74 11.21 10.32
C ARG A 4 -26.43 10.42 10.50
N PRO A 5 -26.07 9.53 9.56
CA PRO A 5 -24.94 8.61 9.70
C PRO A 5 -23.55 9.28 9.65
N ASP A 6 -23.46 10.61 9.54
CA ASP A 6 -22.21 11.35 9.28
C ASP A 6 -21.65 12.13 10.50
N ARG A 7 -22.13 11.85 11.73
CA ARG A 7 -21.71 12.59 12.94
C ARG A 7 -20.20 12.56 13.17
N ILE A 8 -19.56 11.38 13.14
CA ILE A 8 -18.13 11.22 13.44
C ILE A 8 -17.28 11.94 12.38
N GLY A 9 -17.62 11.78 11.09
CA GLY A 9 -16.89 12.43 10.00
C GLY A 9 -16.94 13.96 10.10
N ARG A 10 -18.11 14.54 10.42
CA ARG A 10 -18.24 15.99 10.64
C ARG A 10 -17.40 16.46 11.82
N GLU A 11 -17.42 15.71 12.92
CA GLU A 11 -16.64 16.04 14.12
C GLU A 11 -15.14 16.00 13.84
N PHE A 12 -14.65 14.95 13.17
CA PHE A 12 -13.27 14.87 12.72
C PHE A 12 -12.89 16.06 11.83
N LEU A 13 -13.73 16.39 10.85
CA LEU A 13 -13.47 17.54 9.98
C LEU A 13 -13.49 18.88 10.72
N ALA A 14 -14.31 19.02 11.75
CA ALA A 14 -14.38 20.23 12.56
C ALA A 14 -13.18 20.36 13.51
N ARG A 15 -12.82 19.27 14.20
CA ARG A 15 -11.79 19.24 15.25
C ARG A 15 -10.36 19.23 14.72
N THR A 16 -10.13 18.85 13.47
CA THR A 16 -8.78 18.91 12.87
C THR A 16 -8.59 20.13 11.95
N ARG A 17 -9.37 21.21 12.14
CA ARG A 17 -9.09 22.52 11.52
C ARG A 17 -7.88 23.17 12.18
N ALA A 18 -7.16 24.01 11.45
CA ALA A 18 -5.92 24.64 11.92
C ALA A 18 -6.09 25.37 13.27
N GLU A 19 -7.24 26.01 13.49
CA GLU A 19 -7.56 26.73 14.74
C GLU A 19 -7.67 25.85 15.99
N PHE A 20 -7.90 24.53 15.83
CA PHE A 20 -8.01 23.58 16.95
C PHE A 20 -6.75 22.72 17.12
N MET A 21 -5.70 22.98 16.33
CA MET A 21 -4.47 22.21 16.42
C MET A 21 -3.60 22.69 17.58
N THR A 22 -3.16 21.75 18.41
CA THR A 22 -2.11 21.97 19.41
C THR A 22 -0.71 21.86 18.76
N PRO A 23 0.35 22.36 19.40
CA PRO A 23 1.72 22.11 18.94
C PRO A 23 1.95 20.62 18.75
N SER A 24 2.52 20.24 17.61
CA SER A 24 2.86 18.85 17.32
C SER A 24 4.15 18.45 18.03
N ASP A 25 4.38 17.15 18.16
CA ASP A 25 5.58 16.60 18.79
C ASP A 25 6.87 17.05 18.09
N GLN A 26 6.82 17.26 16.77
CA GLN A 26 7.89 17.93 16.02
C GLN A 26 8.16 19.35 16.55
N MET A 27 7.12 20.16 16.75
CA MET A 27 7.26 21.53 17.26
C MET A 27 7.76 21.57 18.70
N LEU A 28 7.47 20.50 19.46
CA LEU A 28 7.96 20.29 20.82
C LEU A 28 9.40 19.72 20.87
N GLY A 29 10.00 19.43 19.72
CA GLY A 29 11.36 18.89 19.63
C GLY A 29 11.49 17.43 20.06
N LEU A 30 10.40 16.67 20.07
CA LEU A 30 10.45 15.25 20.40
C LEU A 30 11.10 14.43 19.28
N PRO A 31 11.74 13.29 19.61
CA PRO A 31 12.42 12.46 18.63
C PRO A 31 11.51 12.04 17.48
N GLN A 32 12.06 12.06 16.28
CA GLN A 32 11.33 11.65 15.09
C GLN A 32 11.08 10.13 15.12
N PRO A 33 9.88 9.64 14.73
CA PRO A 33 9.65 8.22 14.55
C PRO A 33 10.47 7.64 13.39
N LEU A 34 10.71 6.32 13.47
CA LEU A 34 11.44 5.55 12.47
C LEU A 34 10.84 5.69 11.07
N LEU A 35 11.71 5.70 10.06
CA LEU A 35 11.32 5.81 8.64
C LEU A 35 10.72 4.51 8.06
N GLU A 36 10.96 3.39 8.73
CA GLU A 36 10.49 2.04 8.40
C GLU A 36 10.34 1.26 9.72
N LEU A 37 9.33 0.39 9.83
CA LEU A 37 9.17 -0.42 11.03
C LEU A 37 10.28 -1.48 11.08
N PRO A 38 10.79 -1.84 12.27
CA PRO A 38 11.81 -2.88 12.40
C PRO A 38 11.42 -4.17 11.66
N CYS A 39 12.42 -4.90 11.17
CA CYS A 39 12.24 -6.28 10.70
C CYS A 39 11.60 -7.12 11.81
N GLY A 40 10.63 -7.97 11.45
CA GLY A 40 10.23 -9.10 12.25
C GLY A 40 11.23 -10.26 12.17
N GLU A 41 10.75 -11.46 12.46
CA GLU A 41 11.57 -12.67 12.55
C GLU A 41 11.64 -13.48 11.24
N GLY A 42 10.85 -13.11 10.24
CA GLY A 42 10.75 -13.83 8.98
C GLY A 42 11.98 -13.69 8.08
N ALA A 43 12.13 -14.62 7.14
CA ALA A 43 13.22 -14.56 6.17
C ALA A 43 13.08 -13.32 5.28
N VAL A 44 14.21 -12.69 4.94
CA VAL A 44 14.26 -11.50 4.11
C VAL A 44 14.91 -11.82 2.77
N HIS A 45 14.14 -11.61 1.70
CA HIS A 45 14.50 -11.94 0.33
C HIS A 45 14.88 -10.69 -0.45
N PRO A 46 15.96 -10.73 -1.27
CA PRO A 46 16.26 -9.65 -2.21
C PRO A 46 15.15 -9.54 -3.27
N LEU A 47 14.86 -8.30 -3.68
CA LEU A 47 14.14 -8.04 -4.93
C LEU A 47 15.16 -7.69 -6.03
N PRO A 48 14.86 -7.99 -7.32
CA PRO A 48 15.66 -7.49 -8.43
C PRO A 48 15.79 -5.96 -8.40
N ASP A 49 16.91 -5.43 -8.89
CA ASP A 49 17.12 -3.98 -8.96
C ASP A 49 16.06 -3.34 -9.90
N PRO A 50 15.22 -2.43 -9.40
CA PRO A 50 14.14 -1.85 -10.21
C PRO A 50 14.67 -0.96 -11.34
N SER A 51 15.93 -0.50 -11.27
CA SER A 51 16.55 0.28 -12.35
C SER A 51 16.97 -0.55 -13.56
N GLY A 52 17.12 -1.87 -13.39
CA GLY A 52 17.46 -2.81 -14.46
C GLY A 52 16.26 -3.34 -15.25
N PHE A 53 15.03 -3.05 -14.82
CA PHE A 53 13.83 -3.49 -15.51
C PHE A 53 13.44 -2.51 -16.62
N GLU A 54 13.48 -2.98 -17.87
CA GLU A 54 13.01 -2.21 -19.02
C GLU A 54 11.48 -2.22 -19.07
N VAL A 55 10.89 -1.14 -18.54
CA VAL A 55 9.44 -0.93 -18.59
C VAL A 55 9.03 -0.65 -20.04
N PRO A 56 8.05 -1.39 -20.61
CA PRO A 56 7.54 -1.09 -21.94
C PRO A 56 7.07 0.37 -22.03
N PRO A 57 7.43 1.11 -23.09
CA PRO A 57 7.07 2.51 -23.20
C PRO A 57 5.55 2.67 -23.29
N LEU A 58 5.01 3.54 -22.44
CA LEU A 58 3.61 3.97 -22.49
C LEU A 58 3.56 5.46 -22.18
N ASP A 59 2.91 6.23 -23.05
CA ASP A 59 2.71 7.65 -22.82
C ASP A 59 1.87 7.88 -21.54
N LEU A 60 2.24 8.90 -20.75
CA LEU A 60 1.57 9.18 -19.48
C LEU A 60 0.09 9.56 -19.68
N TRP A 61 -0.22 10.35 -20.72
CA TRP A 61 -1.59 10.71 -21.03
C TRP A 61 -2.40 9.47 -21.42
N GLU A 62 -1.81 8.58 -22.22
CA GLU A 62 -2.41 7.29 -22.56
C GLU A 62 -2.67 6.43 -21.32
N ALA A 63 -1.70 6.32 -20.40
CA ALA A 63 -1.84 5.58 -19.15
C ALA A 63 -2.99 6.12 -18.29
N ILE A 64 -3.15 7.45 -18.20
CA ILE A 64 -4.21 8.11 -17.44
C ILE A 64 -5.57 7.89 -18.09
N VAL A 65 -5.69 8.11 -19.41
CA VAL A 65 -6.98 8.03 -20.12
C VAL A 65 -7.50 6.60 -20.20
N ARG A 66 -6.61 5.61 -20.34
CA ARG A 66 -6.99 4.19 -20.39
C ARG A 66 -7.10 3.54 -19.02
N ARG A 67 -6.78 4.26 -17.94
CA ARG A 67 -6.84 3.72 -16.58
C ARG A 67 -8.28 3.34 -16.23
N GLU A 68 -8.45 2.08 -15.84
CA GLU A 68 -9.72 1.52 -15.38
C GLU A 68 -9.47 0.51 -14.24
N SER A 69 -10.52 0.17 -13.49
CA SER A 69 -10.46 -0.87 -12.47
C SER A 69 -10.73 -2.24 -13.08
N VAL A 70 -9.71 -3.08 -13.16
CA VAL A 70 -9.79 -4.43 -13.73
C VAL A 70 -10.13 -5.43 -12.64
N ARG A 71 -11.16 -6.26 -12.84
CA ARG A 71 -11.63 -7.28 -11.88
C ARG A 71 -11.64 -8.70 -12.46
N GLU A 72 -11.02 -8.88 -13.62
CA GLU A 72 -10.81 -10.19 -14.24
C GLU A 72 -9.34 -10.31 -14.58
N TYR A 73 -8.70 -11.37 -14.08
CA TYR A 73 -7.28 -11.60 -14.28
C TYR A 73 -7.03 -12.93 -15.00
N ALA A 74 -5.89 -13.01 -15.68
CA ALA A 74 -5.36 -14.29 -16.15
C ALA A 74 -4.69 -15.05 -14.99
N ASP A 75 -4.53 -16.36 -15.17
CA ASP A 75 -3.84 -17.23 -14.20
C ASP A 75 -2.30 -17.15 -14.32
N GLU A 76 -1.81 -16.26 -15.19
CA GLU A 76 -0.38 -16.00 -15.38
C GLU A 76 0.27 -15.39 -14.11
N PRO A 77 1.48 -15.83 -13.74
CA PRO A 77 2.23 -15.25 -12.64
C PRO A 77 2.79 -13.86 -12.98
N ILE A 78 3.18 -13.13 -11.95
CA ILE A 78 3.95 -11.88 -12.06
C ILE A 78 5.44 -12.22 -11.92
N ALA A 79 6.26 -11.70 -12.83
CA ALA A 79 7.71 -11.86 -12.75
C ALA A 79 8.28 -11.07 -11.56
N PRO A 80 9.37 -11.53 -10.92
CA PRO A 80 9.95 -10.83 -9.77
C PRO A 80 10.44 -9.41 -10.12
N GLU A 81 10.90 -9.17 -11.35
CA GLU A 81 11.29 -7.85 -11.85
C GLU A 81 10.08 -6.90 -11.95
N GLU A 82 8.95 -7.41 -12.41
CA GLU A 82 7.70 -6.64 -12.48
C GLU A 82 7.17 -6.30 -11.09
N LEU A 83 7.21 -7.25 -10.14
CA LEU A 83 6.85 -6.98 -8.76
C LEU A 83 7.78 -5.94 -8.13
N SER A 84 9.10 -6.08 -8.32
CA SER A 84 10.11 -5.11 -7.87
C SER A 84 9.79 -3.70 -8.40
N TYR A 85 9.54 -3.59 -9.70
CA TYR A 85 9.17 -2.34 -10.36
C TYR A 85 7.89 -1.72 -9.76
N LEU A 86 6.84 -2.52 -9.54
CA LEU A 86 5.58 -2.04 -8.95
C LEU A 86 5.74 -1.57 -7.49
N LEU A 87 6.55 -2.27 -6.69
CA LEU A 87 6.87 -1.86 -5.32
C LEU A 87 7.70 -0.58 -5.30
N PHE A 88 8.65 -0.44 -6.23
CA PHE A 88 9.40 0.78 -6.38
C PHE A 88 8.51 1.95 -6.83
N ALA A 89 7.59 1.75 -7.78
CA ALA A 89 6.67 2.78 -8.23
C ALA A 89 5.71 3.29 -7.14
N THR A 90 5.41 2.46 -6.14
CA THR A 90 4.42 2.76 -5.10
C THR A 90 5.02 3.20 -3.76
N GLN A 91 6.23 2.75 -3.42
CA GLN A 91 6.89 3.05 -2.14
C GLN A 91 8.43 3.18 -2.25
N GLY A 92 9.01 3.13 -3.45
CA GLY A 92 10.47 3.15 -3.66
C GLY A 92 11.15 4.38 -3.08
N VAL A 93 12.27 4.16 -2.38
CA VAL A 93 13.11 5.21 -1.79
C VAL A 93 14.16 5.63 -2.82
N ARG A 94 14.11 6.89 -3.25
CA ARG A 94 15.07 7.49 -4.20
C ARG A 94 16.30 8.05 -3.50
N ALA A 95 16.12 8.58 -2.29
CA ALA A 95 17.19 9.11 -1.46
C ALA A 95 16.78 9.14 0.02
N VAL A 96 17.77 9.00 0.90
CA VAL A 96 17.66 9.30 2.34
C VAL A 96 18.43 10.59 2.59
N VAL A 97 17.78 11.60 3.15
CA VAL A 97 18.38 12.93 3.38
C VAL A 97 18.62 13.14 4.87
N GLY A 98 19.88 13.32 5.25
CA GLY A 98 20.29 13.60 6.63
C GLY A 98 19.97 12.49 7.65
N GLY A 99 19.51 11.32 7.20
CA GLY A 99 18.91 10.29 8.08
C GLY A 99 17.53 10.68 8.63
N GLU A 100 17.01 11.84 8.25
CA GLU A 100 15.78 12.41 8.80
C GLU A 100 14.56 12.11 7.94
N TYR A 101 14.67 12.08 6.62
CA TYR A 101 13.53 11.77 5.76
C TYR A 101 13.94 11.09 4.47
N THR A 102 12.96 10.46 3.82
CA THR A 102 13.15 9.83 2.50
C THR A 102 12.48 10.65 1.41
N LEU A 103 13.08 10.71 0.23
CA LEU A 103 12.39 11.11 -0.99
C LEU A 103 11.91 9.84 -1.69
N ARG A 104 10.59 9.67 -1.85
CA ARG A 104 10.02 8.49 -2.52
C ARG A 104 9.47 8.82 -3.91
N THR A 105 9.01 7.78 -4.62
CA THR A 105 8.30 7.85 -5.92
C THR A 105 6.87 8.33 -5.80
N VAL A 106 6.32 8.36 -4.58
CA VAL A 106 5.01 8.91 -4.24
C VAL A 106 5.16 10.12 -3.34
N PRO A 107 4.34 11.18 -3.51
CA PRO A 107 4.33 12.30 -2.57
C PRO A 107 3.71 11.88 -1.24
N SER A 108 4.21 12.49 -0.16
CA SER A 108 3.66 12.36 1.18
C SER A 108 3.71 13.70 1.88
N ALA A 109 2.68 14.05 2.66
CA ALA A 109 2.67 15.29 3.43
C ALA A 109 3.93 15.38 4.29
N GLY A 110 4.74 16.41 4.05
CA GLY A 110 5.97 16.65 4.81
C GLY A 110 7.02 15.54 4.69
N ALA A 111 7.00 14.76 3.61
CA ALA A 111 7.87 13.59 3.39
C ALA A 111 7.81 12.58 4.55
N ARG A 112 6.64 12.42 5.19
CA ARG A 112 6.49 11.55 6.36
C ARG A 112 6.41 10.07 6.01
N HIS A 113 5.93 9.74 4.82
CA HIS A 113 5.84 8.38 4.27
C HIS A 113 5.34 7.37 5.31
N ALA A 114 4.13 7.62 5.81
CA ALA A 114 3.56 6.90 6.94
C ALA A 114 3.06 5.49 6.59
N LEU A 115 3.25 5.03 5.34
CA LEU A 115 2.73 3.75 4.89
C LEU A 115 3.77 2.63 5.03
N GLU A 116 3.30 1.45 5.42
CA GLU A 116 3.97 0.17 5.18
C GLU A 116 3.17 -0.59 4.10
N THR A 117 3.84 -1.44 3.33
CA THR A 117 3.20 -2.23 2.27
C THR A 117 3.31 -3.72 2.58
N TYR A 118 2.16 -4.34 2.78
CA TYR A 118 2.02 -5.78 2.83
C TYR A 118 1.51 -6.30 1.49
N LEU A 119 1.89 -7.52 1.15
CA LEU A 119 1.55 -8.19 -0.10
C LEU A 119 1.13 -9.61 0.22
N LEU A 120 -0.10 -9.98 -0.14
CA LEU A 120 -0.41 -11.38 -0.31
C LEU A 120 0.04 -11.77 -1.73
N ALA A 121 1.23 -12.37 -1.83
CA ALA A 121 1.76 -12.95 -3.06
C ALA A 121 1.11 -14.32 -3.27
N ARG A 122 0.39 -14.50 -4.37
CA ARG A 122 -0.31 -15.76 -4.68
C ARG A 122 0.29 -16.46 -5.89
N ARG A 123 0.71 -15.67 -6.89
CA ARG A 123 1.34 -16.14 -8.12
C ARG A 123 2.44 -15.15 -8.53
N VAL A 124 3.59 -15.27 -7.88
CA VAL A 124 4.79 -14.49 -8.19
C VAL A 124 5.93 -15.47 -8.36
N ASP A 125 6.62 -15.42 -9.50
CA ASP A 125 7.72 -16.33 -9.77
C ASP A 125 8.87 -16.10 -8.78
N GLY A 126 9.44 -17.20 -8.27
CA GLY A 126 10.54 -17.15 -7.29
C GLY A 126 10.14 -16.90 -5.84
N PHE A 127 8.86 -16.66 -5.55
CA PHE A 127 8.34 -16.49 -4.19
C PHE A 127 7.28 -17.55 -3.86
N ALA A 128 7.34 -18.10 -2.64
CA ALA A 128 6.28 -18.96 -2.16
C ALA A 128 4.96 -18.18 -2.02
N PRO A 129 3.79 -18.80 -2.25
CA PRO A 129 2.53 -18.14 -1.93
C PRO A 129 2.46 -17.83 -0.43
N GLY A 130 2.16 -16.57 -0.08
CA GLY A 130 2.16 -16.13 1.30
C GLY A 130 2.03 -14.63 1.46
N LEU A 131 1.99 -14.19 2.72
CA LEU A 131 2.00 -12.79 3.11
C LEU A 131 3.44 -12.31 3.34
N TYR A 132 3.76 -11.19 2.72
CA TYR A 132 5.05 -10.53 2.78
C TYR A 132 4.89 -9.06 3.17
N ARG A 133 5.94 -8.46 3.72
CA ARG A 133 6.08 -7.01 3.91
C ARG A 133 7.23 -6.48 3.07
N TYR A 134 6.99 -5.38 2.38
CA TYR A 134 8.01 -4.69 1.60
C TYR A 134 8.82 -3.73 2.49
N LEU A 135 10.12 -4.03 2.61
CA LEU A 135 11.11 -3.19 3.27
C LEU A 135 11.65 -2.16 2.27
N ALA A 136 10.98 -1.02 2.18
CA ALA A 136 11.26 0.04 1.22
C ALA A 136 12.68 0.63 1.31
N LEU A 137 13.27 0.76 2.51
CA LEU A 137 14.63 1.29 2.68
C LEU A 137 15.70 0.36 2.10
N ARG A 138 15.44 -0.95 2.12
CA ARG A 138 16.39 -1.99 1.69
C ARG A 138 16.02 -2.61 0.34
N HIS A 139 14.85 -2.29 -0.19
CA HIS A 139 14.25 -2.90 -1.37
C HIS A 139 14.22 -4.44 -1.29
N ARG A 140 13.51 -4.95 -0.27
CA ARG A 140 13.43 -6.40 0.03
C ARG A 140 12.02 -6.81 0.43
N LEU A 141 11.73 -8.11 0.35
CA LEU A 141 10.51 -8.70 0.91
C LEU A 141 10.86 -9.50 2.16
N GLU A 142 10.19 -9.18 3.25
CA GLU A 142 10.18 -9.97 4.47
C GLU A 142 8.99 -10.92 4.45
N GLU A 143 9.20 -12.19 4.77
CA GLU A 143 8.12 -13.15 5.04
C GLU A 143 7.39 -12.77 6.32
N VAL A 144 6.06 -12.65 6.25
CA VAL A 144 5.22 -12.40 7.42
C VAL A 144 4.49 -13.68 7.82
N ASP A 145 3.88 -14.35 6.84
CA ASP A 145 3.13 -15.58 7.07
C ASP A 145 3.01 -16.41 5.79
N LEU A 146 3.59 -17.62 5.79
CA LEU A 146 3.52 -18.58 4.68
C LEU A 146 2.53 -19.73 4.94
N ASP A 147 1.71 -19.65 5.99
CA ASP A 147 0.66 -20.62 6.26
C ASP A 147 -0.29 -20.72 5.05
N PRO A 148 -0.63 -21.91 4.55
CA PRO A 148 -1.52 -22.06 3.39
C PRO A 148 -2.90 -21.40 3.56
N GLY A 149 -3.35 -21.18 4.80
CA GLY A 149 -4.60 -20.51 5.13
C GLY A 149 -4.54 -18.98 5.05
N ILE A 150 -3.36 -18.36 4.95
CA ILE A 150 -3.21 -16.90 4.94
C ILE A 150 -3.98 -16.24 3.79
N SER A 151 -3.99 -16.88 2.62
CA SER A 151 -4.74 -16.39 1.47
C SER A 151 -6.23 -16.31 1.77
N GLU A 152 -6.81 -17.31 2.41
CA GLU A 152 -8.24 -17.29 2.74
C GLU A 152 -8.56 -16.29 3.86
N ARG A 153 -7.66 -16.09 4.83
CA ARG A 153 -7.84 -15.07 5.89
C ARG A 153 -7.92 -13.66 5.30
N VAL A 154 -6.99 -13.30 4.42
CA VAL A 154 -6.99 -11.98 3.75
C VAL A 154 -8.21 -11.82 2.83
N LEU A 155 -8.60 -12.87 2.09
CA LEU A 155 -9.79 -12.82 1.24
C LEU A 155 -11.08 -12.67 2.06
N ALA A 156 -11.18 -13.36 3.20
CA ALA A 156 -12.30 -13.23 4.12
C ALA A 156 -12.37 -11.83 4.74
N ALA A 157 -11.23 -11.24 5.10
CA ALA A 157 -11.15 -9.85 5.56
C ALA A 157 -11.64 -8.85 4.50
N CYS A 158 -11.54 -9.19 3.21
CA CYS A 158 -12.11 -8.41 2.11
C CYS A 158 -13.56 -8.81 1.75
N TYR A 159 -14.32 -9.37 2.69
CA TYR A 159 -15.70 -9.85 2.51
C TYR A 159 -15.89 -10.87 1.39
N GLY A 160 -14.84 -11.63 1.04
CA GLY A 160 -14.92 -12.69 0.04
C GLY A 160 -15.17 -12.21 -1.39
N GLN A 161 -14.83 -10.96 -1.73
CA GLN A 161 -15.01 -10.41 -3.07
C GLN A 161 -14.31 -11.28 -4.14
N ALA A 162 -15.10 -11.87 -5.04
CA ALA A 162 -14.65 -12.96 -5.91
C ALA A 162 -13.44 -12.63 -6.79
N PHE A 163 -13.31 -11.39 -7.28
CA PHE A 163 -12.19 -11.02 -8.14
C PHE A 163 -10.83 -11.02 -7.42
N LEU A 164 -10.80 -10.82 -6.10
CA LEU A 164 -9.56 -10.91 -5.32
C LEU A 164 -8.97 -12.33 -5.36
N ARG A 165 -9.84 -13.35 -5.44
CA ARG A 165 -9.43 -14.75 -5.59
C ARG A 165 -8.75 -15.03 -6.92
N GLN A 166 -8.89 -14.17 -7.92
CA GLN A 166 -8.17 -14.26 -9.19
C GLN A 166 -6.90 -13.41 -9.20
N ALA A 167 -6.70 -12.48 -8.26
CA ALA A 167 -5.52 -11.63 -8.24
C ALA A 167 -4.23 -12.45 -8.06
N ALA A 168 -3.16 -12.04 -8.74
CA ALA A 168 -1.84 -12.64 -8.57
C ALA A 168 -1.16 -12.10 -7.30
N VAL A 169 -1.41 -10.82 -6.99
CA VAL A 169 -0.94 -10.14 -5.78
C VAL A 169 -2.07 -9.28 -5.21
N ILE A 170 -2.22 -9.26 -3.89
CA ILE A 170 -3.08 -8.30 -3.20
C ILE A 170 -2.19 -7.39 -2.35
N PHE A 171 -2.16 -6.11 -2.69
CA PHE A 171 -1.50 -5.07 -1.92
C PHE A 171 -2.39 -4.66 -0.76
N VAL A 172 -1.82 -4.58 0.43
CA VAL A 172 -2.45 -4.01 1.61
C VAL A 172 -1.53 -2.93 2.16
N TRP A 173 -1.89 -1.67 1.95
CA TRP A 173 -1.22 -0.57 2.61
C TRP A 173 -1.78 -0.42 4.01
N THR A 174 -0.86 -0.27 4.96
CA THR A 174 -1.19 0.09 6.33
C THR A 174 -0.55 1.43 6.65
N ALA A 175 -1.14 2.16 7.58
CA ALA A 175 -0.61 3.44 8.05
C ALA A 175 -0.05 3.28 9.47
N VAL A 176 1.14 3.80 9.70
CA VAL A 176 1.74 4.03 11.03
C VAL A 176 1.41 5.48 11.41
N PRO A 177 0.32 5.75 12.17
CA PRO A 177 -0.25 7.09 12.27
C PRO A 177 0.74 8.08 12.88
N TYR A 178 1.53 7.63 13.86
CA TYR A 178 2.50 8.45 14.55
C TYR A 178 3.55 9.07 13.61
N ARG A 179 3.91 8.41 12.50
CA ARG A 179 4.79 9.03 11.49
C ARG A 179 4.22 10.33 10.94
N MET A 180 2.89 10.42 10.82
CA MET A 180 2.22 11.60 10.30
C MET A 180 1.81 12.57 11.42
N THR A 181 1.26 12.06 12.52
CA THR A 181 0.78 12.89 13.63
C THR A 181 1.92 13.53 14.42
N TRP A 182 3.13 12.93 14.44
CA TRP A 182 4.33 13.58 14.99
C TRP A 182 4.56 14.98 14.40
N ARG A 183 4.28 15.15 13.09
CA ARG A 183 4.42 16.45 12.41
C ARG A 183 3.13 17.27 12.44
N TYR A 184 1.97 16.62 12.25
CA TYR A 184 0.72 17.31 11.95
C TYR A 184 -0.38 17.18 13.02
N GLY A 185 -0.08 16.56 14.16
CA GLY A 185 -1.07 16.18 15.18
C GLY A 185 -2.22 15.36 14.59
N GLU A 186 -3.41 15.45 15.18
CA GLU A 186 -4.63 14.77 14.72
C GLU A 186 -5.01 15.07 13.26
N ARG A 187 -4.62 16.23 12.72
CA ARG A 187 -4.84 16.55 11.31
C ARG A 187 -4.07 15.61 10.37
N GLY A 188 -3.00 14.98 10.88
CA GLY A 188 -2.23 13.96 10.18
C GLY A 188 -3.07 12.85 9.57
N TYR A 189 -4.16 12.44 10.22
CA TYR A 189 -5.07 11.41 9.69
C TYR A 189 -5.65 11.76 8.32
N ARG A 190 -5.90 13.05 8.02
CA ARG A 190 -6.36 13.46 6.68
C ARG A 190 -5.32 13.13 5.61
N TYR A 191 -4.05 13.31 5.94
CA TYR A 191 -2.94 13.12 5.02
C TYR A 191 -2.63 11.64 4.79
N LEU A 192 -2.86 10.78 5.78
CA LEU A 192 -2.75 9.32 5.61
C LEU A 192 -3.62 8.83 4.44
N PHE A 193 -4.88 9.29 4.36
CA PHE A 193 -5.79 8.90 3.29
C PHE A 193 -5.37 9.44 1.91
N LEU A 194 -4.79 10.65 1.86
CA LEU A 194 -4.24 11.19 0.61
C LEU A 194 -3.03 10.37 0.14
N ASP A 195 -2.11 10.07 1.05
CA ASP A 195 -0.91 9.27 0.77
C ASP A 195 -1.27 7.88 0.24
N ALA A 196 -2.29 7.22 0.83
CA ALA A 196 -2.81 5.94 0.35
C ALA A 196 -3.37 6.05 -1.08
N GLY A 197 -4.10 7.14 -1.38
CA GLY A 197 -4.59 7.43 -2.72
C GLY A 197 -3.47 7.64 -3.75
N HIS A 198 -2.42 8.38 -3.38
CA HIS A 198 -1.24 8.56 -4.23
C HIS A 198 -0.54 7.24 -4.56
N ALA A 199 -0.32 6.39 -3.54
CA ALA A 199 0.31 5.09 -3.71
C ALA A 199 -0.50 4.18 -4.65
N CYS A 200 -1.81 4.07 -4.42
CA CYS A 200 -2.65 3.21 -5.25
C CYS A 200 -2.79 3.74 -6.68
N GLN A 201 -2.86 5.07 -6.88
CA GLN A 201 -2.90 5.63 -8.23
C GLN A 201 -1.59 5.37 -8.99
N ASN A 202 -0.44 5.45 -8.33
CA ASN A 202 0.82 5.02 -8.92
C ASN A 202 0.80 3.53 -9.29
N LEU A 203 0.22 2.65 -8.47
CA LEU A 203 0.07 1.24 -8.80
C LEU A 203 -0.75 1.06 -10.09
N TYR A 204 -1.87 1.77 -10.24
CA TYR A 204 -2.69 1.73 -11.45
C TYR A 204 -1.91 2.11 -12.72
N LEU A 205 -1.15 3.21 -12.65
CA LEU A 205 -0.40 3.72 -13.79
C LEU A 205 0.81 2.84 -14.11
N ALA A 206 1.52 2.37 -13.09
CA ALA A 206 2.70 1.52 -13.24
C ALA A 206 2.34 0.13 -13.78
N ALA A 207 1.16 -0.41 -13.43
CA ALA A 207 0.70 -1.71 -13.92
C ALA A 207 0.34 -1.71 -15.42
N ALA A 208 -0.06 -0.57 -15.98
CA ALA A 208 -0.51 -0.46 -17.36
C ALA A 208 0.53 -0.90 -18.41
N PRO A 209 1.79 -0.39 -18.42
CA PRO A 209 2.79 -0.76 -19.43
C PRO A 209 3.17 -2.24 -19.41
N ILE A 210 3.06 -2.90 -18.25
CA ILE A 210 3.36 -4.33 -18.09
C ILE A 210 2.11 -5.21 -18.22
N SER A 211 1.09 -4.74 -18.96
CA SER A 211 -0.15 -5.49 -19.23
C SER A 211 -0.86 -6.04 -17.98
N CYS A 212 -0.66 -5.39 -16.83
CA CYS A 212 -1.35 -5.72 -15.59
C CYS A 212 -2.60 -4.84 -15.42
N GLY A 213 -3.52 -5.37 -14.62
CA GLY A 213 -4.74 -4.70 -14.21
C GLY A 213 -4.76 -4.56 -12.69
N VAL A 214 -5.33 -3.45 -12.22
CA VAL A 214 -5.47 -3.16 -10.79
C VAL A 214 -6.93 -2.92 -10.47
N CYS A 215 -7.38 -3.31 -9.28
CA CYS A 215 -8.62 -2.82 -8.70
C CYS A 215 -8.44 -2.52 -7.22
N ALA A 216 -8.61 -1.25 -6.87
CA ALA A 216 -8.59 -0.78 -5.51
C ALA A 216 -9.87 -1.19 -4.76
N VAL A 217 -9.72 -1.46 -3.47
CA VAL A 217 -10.75 -1.99 -2.59
C VAL A 217 -10.76 -1.17 -1.30
N GLY A 218 -11.86 -0.45 -1.08
CA GLY A 218 -12.12 0.25 0.18
C GLY A 218 -13.03 -0.52 1.13
N ALA A 219 -13.55 -1.68 0.72
CA ALA A 219 -14.42 -2.52 1.53
C ALA A 219 -13.64 -3.72 2.06
N TYR A 220 -13.26 -3.63 3.33
CA TYR A 220 -12.68 -4.71 4.12
C TYR A 220 -13.15 -4.59 5.57
N ASP A 221 -12.99 -5.65 6.34
CA ASP A 221 -13.16 -5.68 7.79
C ASP A 221 -11.81 -5.36 8.42
N ASP A 222 -11.73 -4.21 9.09
CA ASP A 222 -10.50 -3.73 9.70
C ASP A 222 -9.91 -4.77 10.67
N GLU A 223 -10.73 -5.33 11.57
CA GLU A 223 -10.24 -6.25 12.61
C GLU A 223 -9.79 -7.59 12.03
N ALA A 224 -10.52 -8.10 11.03
CA ALA A 224 -10.13 -9.31 10.34
C ALA A 224 -8.83 -9.10 9.56
N MET A 225 -8.63 -7.93 8.97
CA MET A 225 -7.40 -7.59 8.28
C MET A 225 -6.23 -7.43 9.26
N ASP A 226 -6.42 -6.78 10.42
CA ASP A 226 -5.38 -6.67 11.46
C ASP A 226 -4.88 -8.05 11.90
N ARG A 227 -5.84 -8.97 12.19
CA ARG A 227 -5.54 -10.35 12.56
C ARG A 227 -4.82 -11.10 11.44
N ALA A 228 -5.20 -10.89 10.18
CA ALA A 228 -4.56 -11.53 9.04
C ALA A 228 -3.12 -11.02 8.82
N LEU A 229 -2.87 -9.73 9.07
CA LEU A 229 -1.55 -9.13 8.92
C LEU A 229 -0.65 -9.32 10.16
N GLY A 230 -1.21 -9.71 11.30
CA GLY A 230 -0.48 -9.85 12.56
C GLY A 230 -0.06 -8.51 13.17
N ILE A 231 -0.84 -7.44 12.94
CA ILE A 231 -0.51 -6.08 13.40
C ILE A 231 -1.36 -5.64 14.61
N ASP A 232 -0.80 -4.76 15.44
CA ASP A 232 -1.49 -4.11 16.55
C ASP A 232 -2.10 -2.76 16.10
N ARG A 233 -3.43 -2.62 16.26
CA ARG A 233 -4.22 -1.44 15.87
C ARG A 233 -3.80 -0.15 16.54
N SER A 234 -3.16 -0.23 17.71
CA SER A 234 -2.78 0.97 18.47
C SER A 234 -1.71 1.79 17.74
N ASP A 235 -0.83 1.13 16.99
CA ASP A 235 0.31 1.75 16.31
C ASP A 235 0.24 1.70 14.78
N GLN A 236 -0.60 0.83 14.22
CA GLN A 236 -0.72 0.59 12.79
C GLN A 236 -2.13 0.13 12.39
N PHE A 237 -2.66 0.58 11.24
CA PHE A 237 -3.96 0.08 10.76
C PHE A 237 -4.00 -0.05 9.23
N PRO A 238 -4.78 -1.00 8.66
CA PRO A 238 -4.98 -1.13 7.22
C PRO A 238 -5.76 0.07 6.69
N ILE A 239 -5.21 0.75 5.69
CA ILE A 239 -5.79 1.98 5.15
C ILE A 239 -6.31 1.81 3.72
N TYR A 240 -5.74 0.89 2.94
CA TYR A 240 -6.19 0.65 1.58
C TYR A 240 -5.74 -0.70 1.03
N VAL A 241 -6.56 -1.32 0.19
CA VAL A 241 -6.27 -2.60 -0.44
C VAL A 241 -6.33 -2.44 -1.97
N ALA A 242 -5.50 -3.17 -2.71
CA ALA A 242 -5.61 -3.28 -4.16
C ALA A 242 -5.29 -4.68 -4.67
N ALA A 243 -6.14 -5.18 -5.56
CA ALA A 243 -5.88 -6.37 -6.35
C ALA A 243 -4.98 -6.02 -7.55
N LEU A 244 -4.02 -6.89 -7.86
CA LEU A 244 -3.20 -6.83 -9.06
C LEU A 244 -3.18 -8.21 -9.74
N GLY A 245 -3.30 -8.24 -11.06
CA GLY A 245 -3.02 -9.43 -11.86
C GLY A 245 -2.84 -9.10 -13.34
N ARG A 246 -2.38 -10.07 -14.12
CA ARG A 246 -2.31 -9.94 -15.59
C ARG A 246 -3.69 -9.69 -16.17
N ARG A 247 -3.81 -8.73 -17.09
CA ARG A 247 -5.05 -8.52 -17.84
C ARG A 247 -5.30 -9.75 -18.71
N ARG A 248 -6.55 -10.20 -18.78
CA ARG A 248 -6.94 -11.15 -19.83
C ARG A 248 -6.75 -10.50 -21.19
N PRO A 249 -6.26 -11.23 -22.21
CA PRO A 249 -6.28 -10.76 -23.58
C PRO A 249 -7.69 -10.29 -23.91
N SER A 250 -7.84 -9.08 -24.47
CA SER A 250 -9.15 -8.62 -24.88
C SER A 250 -9.71 -9.60 -25.91
N ARG A 251 -10.86 -10.21 -25.64
CA ARG A 251 -11.66 -10.87 -26.67
C ARG A 251 -12.20 -9.79 -27.61
N ARG A 252 -11.37 -9.27 -28.50
CA ARG A 252 -11.84 -8.51 -29.66
C ARG A 252 -12.03 -9.53 -30.78
N GLY A 253 -13.29 -9.85 -31.04
CA GLY A 253 -13.72 -10.33 -32.35
C GLY A 253 -13.82 -9.16 -33.33
#